data_AF-A0A7W4E5F6-F1
#
_entry.id   AF-A0A7W4E5F6-F1
#
_cell.length_a   1.000
_cell.length_b   1.000
_cell.length_c   1.000
_cell.angle_alpha   90.00
_cell.angle_beta   90.00
_cell.angle_gamma   90.00
#
_symmetry.space_group_name_H-M   'P 1'
#
loop_
_entity.id
_entity.type
_entity.pdbx_description
1 polymer ?
#
loop_
_entity_poly.entity_id
_entity_poly.type
_entity_poly.pdbx_seq_one_letter_code
_entity_poly.pdbx_strand_id
1 'polypeptide(L)'
;MYELDFVHYDLGFLEKGTIVAVFLDAAANVCILDVANFIGYKNGYSFKYLGGYVTRSPYYFTIPKYEHWHVAIDLGGYEGCIGSSIKIIPPEKTEVELTFMGYPAMKYPNKKKPNQFTDYLFGGANGVPDGPGHGHAIIQNSTGNIVFLREPGTKDITIWDQSICP
;
A
#
# COMPACT_ATOMS: atom_id res chain seq x y z
N MET A 1 11.00 -37.21 -6.67
CA MET A 1 11.17 -35.80 -6.25
C MET A 1 10.08 -35.53 -5.24
N TYR A 2 10.40 -35.07 -4.03
CA TYR A 2 9.37 -34.67 -3.08
C TYR A 2 8.79 -33.35 -3.56
N GLU A 3 7.51 -33.33 -3.90
CA GLU A 3 6.79 -32.09 -4.13
C GLU A 3 6.59 -31.44 -2.77
N LEU A 4 7.15 -30.24 -2.58
CA LEU A 4 6.97 -29.50 -1.34
C LEU A 4 5.53 -29.00 -1.31
N ASP A 5 4.76 -29.39 -0.31
CA ASP A 5 3.44 -28.80 -0.07
C ASP A 5 3.61 -27.48 0.69
N PHE A 6 3.00 -26.42 0.16
CA PHE A 6 3.12 -25.08 0.72
C PHE A 6 1.89 -24.23 0.43
N VAL A 7 1.60 -23.30 1.33
CA VAL A 7 0.61 -22.25 1.10
C VAL A 7 1.27 -21.12 0.32
N HIS A 8 0.65 -20.70 -0.79
CA HIS A 8 1.13 -19.63 -1.65
C HIS A 8 0.25 -18.39 -1.57
N TYR A 9 0.87 -17.23 -1.36
CA TYR A 9 0.26 -15.93 -1.57
C TYR A 9 1.03 -15.16 -2.64
N ASP A 10 0.33 -14.79 -3.71
CA ASP A 10 0.81 -13.79 -4.65
C ASP A 10 0.38 -12.40 -4.14
N LEU A 11 1.36 -11.56 -3.80
CA LEU A 11 1.09 -10.22 -3.26
C LEU A 11 1.03 -9.15 -4.35
N GLY A 12 1.34 -9.48 -5.60
CA GLY A 12 1.48 -8.51 -6.68
C GLY A 12 2.70 -7.59 -6.51
N PHE A 13 2.66 -6.45 -7.21
CA PHE A 13 3.69 -5.41 -7.09
C PHE A 13 3.53 -4.61 -5.81
N LEU A 14 4.57 -4.63 -4.97
CA LEU A 14 4.62 -3.87 -3.72
C LEU A 14 5.77 -2.88 -3.76
N GLU A 15 5.53 -1.68 -3.24
CA GLU A 15 6.53 -0.63 -3.13
C GLU A 15 7.46 -0.82 -1.93
N LYS A 16 8.67 -0.27 -2.03
CA LYS A 16 9.64 -0.25 -0.94
C LYS A 16 9.01 0.39 0.31
N GLY A 17 9.21 -0.25 1.46
CA GLY A 17 8.68 0.22 2.73
C GLY A 17 7.29 -0.34 3.07
N THR A 18 6.60 -1.01 2.13
CA THR A 18 5.39 -1.78 2.45
C THR A 18 5.70 -2.80 3.53
N ILE A 19 4.86 -2.92 4.56
CA ILE A 19 4.96 -3.95 5.59
C ILE A 19 3.98 -5.07 5.25
N VAL A 20 4.50 -6.28 5.11
CA VAL A 20 3.73 -7.52 5.00
C VAL A 20 3.66 -8.15 6.38
N ALA A 21 2.44 -8.33 6.91
CA ALA A 21 2.20 -9.04 8.15
C ALA A 21 1.64 -10.44 7.82
N VAL A 22 2.36 -11.47 8.24
CA VAL A 22 2.02 -12.88 8.04
C VAL A 22 1.47 -13.45 9.34
N PHE A 23 0.21 -13.87 9.32
CA PHE A 23 -0.45 -14.53 10.44
C PHE A 23 -0.36 -16.04 10.26
N LEU A 24 -0.09 -16.76 11.35
CA LEU A 24 0.14 -18.20 11.40
C LEU A 24 -0.52 -18.76 12.65
N ASP A 25 -1.19 -19.90 12.53
CA ASP A 25 -1.73 -20.64 13.67
C ASP A 25 -0.73 -21.65 14.29
N ALA A 26 0.32 -21.99 13.56
CA ALA A 26 1.41 -22.88 13.98
C ALA A 26 2.77 -22.38 13.48
N ALA A 27 3.85 -22.91 14.06
CA ALA A 27 5.21 -22.57 13.63
C ALA A 27 5.51 -23.15 12.23
N ALA A 28 6.07 -22.35 11.34
CA ALA A 28 6.29 -22.70 9.94
C ALA A 28 7.46 -21.94 9.33
N ASN A 29 7.98 -22.41 8.19
CA ASN A 29 8.89 -21.61 7.37
C ASN A 29 8.08 -20.56 6.62
N VAL A 30 8.52 -19.30 6.68
CA VAL A 30 7.98 -18.22 5.87
C VAL A 30 9.05 -17.75 4.92
N CYS A 31 8.82 -17.92 3.62
CA CYS A 31 9.71 -17.51 2.54
C CYS A 31 9.08 -16.35 1.77
N ILE A 32 9.63 -15.15 1.94
CA ILE A 32 9.31 -13.97 1.12
C ILE A 32 10.26 -13.93 -0.08
N LEU A 33 9.70 -13.93 -1.28
CA LEU A 33 10.39 -14.22 -2.54
C LEU A 33 10.00 -13.19 -3.60
N ASP A 34 10.95 -12.77 -4.44
CA ASP A 34 10.62 -12.14 -5.71
C ASP A 34 10.20 -13.22 -6.75
N VAL A 35 9.79 -12.81 -7.95
CA VAL A 35 9.33 -13.74 -9.00
C VAL A 35 10.37 -14.80 -9.35
N ALA A 36 11.63 -14.40 -9.55
CA ALA A 36 12.68 -15.33 -9.97
C ALA A 36 12.97 -16.37 -8.88
N ASN A 37 13.03 -15.93 -7.62
CA ASN A 37 13.25 -16.81 -6.48
C ASN A 37 12.02 -17.68 -6.19
N PHE A 38 10.80 -17.20 -6.42
CA PHE A 38 9.58 -18.01 -6.30
C PHE A 38 9.53 -19.14 -7.32
N ILE A 39 9.91 -18.87 -8.57
CA ILE A 39 10.04 -19.91 -9.61
C ILE A 39 11.10 -20.93 -9.18
N GLY A 40 12.23 -20.47 -8.62
CA GLY A 40 13.27 -21.35 -8.08
C GLY A 40 12.73 -22.23 -6.96
N TYR A 41 12.08 -21.64 -5.96
CA TYR A 41 11.45 -22.33 -4.82
C TYR A 41 10.44 -23.38 -5.28
N LYS A 42 9.47 -22.98 -6.11
CA LYS A 42 8.39 -23.85 -6.59
C LYS A 42 8.90 -25.07 -7.36
N ASN A 43 9.98 -24.91 -8.11
CA ASN A 43 10.55 -26.00 -8.93
C ASN A 43 11.70 -26.74 -8.23
N GLY A 44 12.03 -26.41 -6.98
CA GLY A 44 13.14 -27.03 -6.24
C GLY A 44 14.54 -26.69 -6.78
N TYR A 45 14.68 -25.56 -7.48
CA TYR A 45 15.99 -25.04 -7.91
C TYR A 45 16.62 -24.17 -6.82
N SER A 46 17.82 -23.65 -7.08
CA SER A 46 18.45 -22.69 -6.18
C SER A 46 17.64 -21.39 -6.12
N PHE A 47 17.35 -20.91 -4.90
CA PHE A 47 16.67 -19.66 -4.65
C PHE A 47 17.24 -18.97 -3.40
N LYS A 48 16.93 -17.69 -3.25
CA LYS A 48 17.16 -16.91 -2.03
C LYS A 48 15.83 -16.37 -1.54
N TYR A 49 15.69 -16.24 -0.23
CA TYR A 49 14.46 -15.72 0.37
C TYR A 49 14.80 -14.83 1.56
N LEU A 50 13.81 -14.02 1.92
CA LEU A 50 13.77 -13.29 3.18
C LEU A 50 12.77 -13.99 4.09
N GLY A 51 13.02 -14.01 5.40
CA GLY A 51 12.19 -14.75 6.35
C GLY A 51 12.98 -15.86 7.06
N GLY A 52 12.33 -16.97 7.35
CA GLY A 52 12.90 -18.08 8.12
C GLY A 52 11.85 -18.90 8.86
N TYR A 53 12.29 -19.71 9.82
CA TYR A 53 11.40 -20.47 10.69
C TYR A 53 10.75 -19.55 11.73
N VAL A 54 9.46 -19.33 11.58
CA VAL A 54 8.66 -18.40 12.40
C VAL A 54 7.91 -19.17 13.47
N THR A 55 8.14 -18.80 14.73
CA THR A 55 7.47 -19.40 15.91
C THR A 55 6.53 -18.42 16.64
N ARG A 56 6.46 -17.17 16.16
CA ARG A 56 5.65 -16.10 16.75
C ARG A 56 4.83 -15.42 15.66
N SER A 57 3.56 -15.22 15.93
CA SER A 57 2.62 -14.60 15.01
C SER A 57 2.03 -13.30 15.59
N PRO A 58 1.83 -12.24 14.78
CA PRO A 58 2.22 -12.11 13.36
C PRO A 58 3.73 -11.92 13.16
N TYR A 59 4.23 -12.38 12.01
CA TYR A 59 5.56 -12.06 11.51
C TYR A 59 5.50 -10.87 10.57
N TYR A 60 6.30 -9.84 10.85
CA TYR A 60 6.35 -8.63 10.04
C TYR A 60 7.60 -8.61 9.17
N PHE A 61 7.42 -8.22 7.91
CA PHE A 61 8.48 -8.05 6.93
C PHE A 61 8.30 -6.74 6.16
N THR A 62 9.37 -5.95 6.03
CA THR A 62 9.36 -4.71 5.25
C THR A 62 9.92 -4.97 3.85
N ILE A 63 9.14 -4.66 2.81
CA ILE A 63 9.54 -4.77 1.41
C ILE A 63 10.77 -3.89 1.14
N PRO A 64 11.89 -4.46 0.67
CA PRO A 64 13.16 -3.74 0.53
C PRO A 64 13.25 -2.93 -0.77
N LYS A 65 12.47 -3.28 -1.80
CA LYS A 65 12.46 -2.65 -3.13
C LYS A 65 11.13 -2.86 -3.83
N TYR A 66 10.79 -1.95 -4.76
CA TYR A 66 9.61 -2.09 -5.60
C TYR A 66 9.77 -3.27 -6.55
N GLU A 67 8.92 -4.30 -6.40
CA GLU A 67 8.94 -5.51 -7.22
C GLU A 67 7.65 -6.31 -7.03
N HIS A 68 7.47 -7.39 -7.80
CA HIS A 68 6.40 -8.37 -7.61
C HIS A 68 6.85 -9.42 -6.60
N TRP A 69 6.13 -9.49 -5.47
CA TRP A 69 6.49 -10.33 -4.32
C TRP A 69 5.52 -11.48 -4.10
N HIS A 70 6.05 -12.59 -3.61
CA HIS A 70 5.33 -13.78 -3.21
C HIS A 70 5.69 -14.17 -1.77
N VAL A 71 4.76 -14.84 -1.10
CA VAL A 71 5.01 -15.52 0.18
C VAL A 71 4.68 -17.00 0.00
N ALA A 72 5.65 -17.85 0.31
CA ALA A 72 5.44 -19.29 0.45
C ALA A 72 5.59 -19.68 1.92
N ILE A 73 4.67 -20.52 2.41
CA ILE A 73 4.65 -20.99 3.80
C ILE A 73 4.62 -22.51 3.79
N ASP A 74 5.63 -23.14 4.39
CA ASP A 74 5.80 -24.59 4.38
C ASP A 74 6.21 -25.15 5.74
N LEU A 75 6.04 -26.47 5.89
CA LEU A 75 6.44 -27.23 7.07
C LEU A 75 7.83 -27.89 6.90
N GLY A 76 8.64 -27.50 5.92
CA GLY A 76 9.99 -28.04 5.73
C GLY A 76 10.02 -29.53 5.37
N GLY A 77 8.99 -30.02 4.70
CA GLY A 77 8.83 -31.42 4.31
C GLY A 77 8.09 -32.31 5.32
N TYR A 78 7.62 -31.75 6.44
CA TYR A 78 6.68 -32.43 7.32
C TYR A 78 5.25 -32.34 6.78
N GLU A 79 4.44 -33.38 7.03
CA GLU A 79 3.01 -33.39 6.71
C GLU A 79 2.22 -32.53 7.70
N GLY A 80 1.15 -31.89 7.23
CA GLY A 80 0.23 -31.12 8.07
C GLY A 80 -0.46 -29.99 7.30
N CYS A 81 -1.34 -29.27 7.98
CA CYS A 81 -1.98 -28.06 7.45
C CYS A 81 -1.61 -26.86 8.32
N ILE A 82 -1.36 -25.72 7.69
CA ILE A 82 -1.10 -24.45 8.38
C ILE A 82 -2.20 -23.45 8.00
N GLY A 83 -2.94 -22.98 8.99
CA GLY A 83 -3.80 -21.81 8.82
C GLY A 83 -2.96 -20.55 8.76
N SER A 84 -3.13 -19.77 7.68
CA SER A 84 -2.38 -18.53 7.49
C SER A 84 -3.23 -17.45 6.85
N SER A 85 -2.81 -16.19 7.01
CA SER A 85 -3.36 -15.06 6.26
C SER A 85 -2.34 -13.93 6.15
N ILE A 86 -2.53 -13.06 5.17
CA ILE A 86 -1.63 -11.93 4.89
C ILE A 86 -2.40 -10.61 5.07
N LYS A 87 -1.75 -9.64 5.73
CA LYS A 87 -2.17 -8.24 5.71
C LYS A 87 -1.04 -7.40 5.12
N ILE A 88 -1.38 -6.62 4.09
CA ILE A 88 -0.47 -5.67 3.45
C ILE A 88 -0.74 -4.29 4.03
N ILE A 89 0.30 -3.65 4.54
CA ILE A 89 0.29 -2.30 5.09
C ILE A 89 1.22 -1.47 4.19
N PRO A 90 0.67 -0.63 3.29
CA PRO A 90 1.49 0.24 2.45
C PRO A 90 2.46 1.09 3.29
N PRO A 91 3.62 1.52 2.74
CA PRO A 91 4.40 2.54 3.41
C PRO A 91 3.53 3.76 3.62
N GLU A 92 3.79 4.51 4.69
CA GLU A 92 3.20 5.83 4.83
C GLU A 92 3.59 6.66 3.59
N LYS A 93 2.61 6.94 2.72
CA LYS A 93 2.80 7.76 1.53
C LYS A 93 2.77 9.22 1.96
N THR A 94 3.94 9.78 2.20
CA THR A 94 4.09 11.22 2.05
C THR A 94 4.16 11.48 0.54
N GLU A 95 3.10 12.03 -0.06
CA GLU A 95 3.14 12.53 -1.44
C GLU A 95 4.01 13.79 -1.50
N VAL A 96 5.32 13.58 -1.48
CA VAL A 96 6.30 14.67 -1.59
C VAL A 96 6.59 14.86 -3.07
N GLU A 97 5.76 15.63 -3.77
CA GLU A 97 6.11 16.42 -4.99
C GLU A 97 4.91 17.02 -5.74
N LEU A 98 3.67 16.63 -5.43
CA LEU A 98 2.52 17.38 -5.94
C LEU A 98 2.56 18.78 -5.34
N THR A 99 2.42 19.80 -6.19
CA THR A 99 2.18 21.16 -5.73
C THR A 99 0.81 21.62 -6.19
N PHE A 100 0.07 22.26 -5.27
CA PHE A 100 -1.18 22.93 -5.58
C PHE A 100 -1.06 24.37 -5.09
N MET A 101 -1.20 25.31 -6.03
CA MET A 101 -0.97 26.75 -5.77
C MET A 101 0.38 27.05 -5.09
N GLY A 102 1.42 26.28 -5.43
CA GLY A 102 2.78 26.45 -4.88
C GLY A 102 3.04 25.74 -3.54
N TYR A 103 2.05 25.07 -2.96
CA TYR A 103 2.21 24.30 -1.72
C TYR A 103 2.32 22.80 -1.99
N PRO A 104 3.08 22.03 -1.20
CA PRO A 104 2.99 20.57 -1.18
C PRO A 104 1.53 20.09 -1.05
N ALA A 105 1.15 19.09 -1.84
CA ALA A 105 -0.22 18.63 -2.01
C ALA A 105 -0.38 17.10 -1.88
N MET A 106 -1.51 16.75 -1.24
CA MET A 106 -2.17 15.50 -0.90
C MET A 106 -3.35 15.10 -1.81
N LYS A 107 -3.30 14.18 -2.77
CA LYS A 107 -4.50 13.74 -3.50
C LYS A 107 -5.20 12.57 -2.79
N TYR A 108 -6.52 12.63 -2.79
CA TYR A 108 -7.41 11.66 -2.18
C TYR A 108 -8.61 11.41 -3.11
N PRO A 109 -9.07 10.16 -3.25
CA PRO A 109 -10.36 9.92 -3.91
C PRO A 109 -11.46 10.69 -3.17
N ASN A 110 -12.34 11.37 -3.91
CA ASN A 110 -13.39 12.13 -3.22
C ASN A 110 -14.30 11.22 -2.40
N LYS A 111 -14.58 11.62 -1.16
CA LYS A 111 -15.35 10.77 -0.22
C LYS A 111 -16.77 10.42 -0.69
N LYS A 112 -17.46 11.34 -1.40
CA LYS A 112 -18.86 11.15 -1.81
C LYS A 112 -18.97 10.58 -3.22
N LYS A 113 -18.12 11.05 -4.13
CA LYS A 113 -18.17 10.73 -5.57
C LYS A 113 -16.77 10.43 -6.10
N PRO A 114 -16.11 9.35 -5.64
CA PRO A 114 -14.69 9.08 -5.94
C PRO A 114 -14.40 8.87 -7.43
N ASN A 115 -15.39 8.38 -8.20
CA ASN A 115 -15.25 8.19 -9.64
C ASN A 115 -15.40 9.49 -10.45
N GLN A 116 -15.94 10.55 -9.84
CA GLN A 116 -16.20 11.83 -10.52
C GLN A 116 -15.28 12.95 -10.04
N PHE A 117 -14.76 12.86 -8.81
CA PHE A 117 -13.96 13.91 -8.21
C PHE A 117 -12.75 13.37 -7.42
N THR A 118 -11.73 14.20 -7.31
CA THR A 118 -10.54 13.99 -6.49
C THR A 118 -10.38 15.16 -5.53
N ASP A 119 -10.18 14.86 -4.25
CA ASP A 119 -9.86 15.84 -3.20
C ASP A 119 -8.34 16.06 -3.18
N TYR A 120 -7.91 17.32 -3.11
CA TYR A 120 -6.53 17.72 -2.94
C TYR A 120 -6.41 18.51 -1.64
N LEU A 121 -5.60 18.02 -0.70
CA LEU A 121 -5.25 18.72 0.54
C LEU A 121 -3.87 19.35 0.37
N PHE A 122 -3.67 20.62 0.71
CA PHE A 122 -2.38 21.27 0.47
C PHE A 122 -2.07 22.37 1.48
N GLY A 123 -0.79 22.71 1.62
CA GLY A 123 -0.37 23.87 2.42
C GLY A 123 -0.64 23.76 3.93
N GLY A 124 -0.79 22.55 4.46
CA GLY A 124 -0.87 22.33 5.90
C GLY A 124 0.42 22.70 6.63
N ALA A 125 0.30 22.87 7.95
CA ALA A 125 1.41 23.29 8.81
C ALA A 125 2.65 22.37 8.68
N ASN A 126 3.84 22.96 8.85
CA ASN A 126 5.14 22.27 8.76
C ASN A 126 5.42 21.59 7.41
N GLY A 127 4.75 22.04 6.33
CA GLY A 127 4.93 21.48 4.98
C GLY A 127 4.23 20.14 4.77
N VAL A 128 3.38 19.71 5.71
CA VAL A 128 2.57 18.49 5.60
C VAL A 128 1.28 18.84 4.86
N PRO A 129 1.04 18.31 3.64
CA PRO A 129 -0.07 18.74 2.78
C PRO A 129 -1.46 18.68 3.43
N ASP A 130 -1.73 17.62 4.18
CA ASP A 130 -2.99 17.37 4.89
C ASP A 130 -2.92 17.72 6.39
N GLY A 131 -1.86 18.42 6.80
CA GLY A 131 -1.66 18.88 8.17
C GLY A 131 -2.68 19.94 8.63
N PRO A 132 -2.63 20.38 9.89
CA PRO A 132 -3.54 21.40 10.41
C PRO A 132 -3.57 22.66 9.56
N GLY A 133 -4.76 23.19 9.32
CA GLY A 133 -4.96 24.39 8.51
C GLY A 133 -4.78 24.19 7.01
N HIS A 134 -4.69 22.96 6.49
CA HIS A 134 -4.57 22.73 5.05
C HIS A 134 -5.73 23.34 4.24
N GLY A 135 -5.41 23.75 3.02
CA GLY A 135 -6.36 24.03 1.97
C GLY A 135 -6.97 22.76 1.40
N HIS A 136 -8.13 22.90 0.77
CA HIS A 136 -8.89 21.81 0.18
C HIS A 136 -9.33 22.22 -1.23
N ALA A 137 -8.97 21.46 -2.24
CA ALA A 137 -9.46 21.64 -3.60
C ALA A 137 -10.18 20.37 -4.06
N ILE A 138 -11.30 20.52 -4.76
CA ILE A 138 -11.98 19.39 -5.41
C ILE A 138 -11.88 19.58 -6.90
N ILE A 139 -11.34 18.58 -7.58
CA ILE A 139 -11.15 18.58 -9.02
C ILE A 139 -12.09 17.55 -9.64
N GLN A 140 -12.82 17.96 -10.67
CA GLN A 140 -13.65 17.05 -11.46
C GLN A 140 -12.75 16.17 -12.35
N ASN A 141 -12.83 14.86 -12.19
CA ASN A 141 -11.94 13.90 -12.84
C ASN A 141 -12.03 13.96 -14.38
N SER A 142 -13.23 14.17 -14.93
CA SER A 142 -13.47 14.15 -16.38
C SER A 142 -12.98 15.39 -17.11
N THR A 143 -12.85 16.53 -16.42
CA THR A 143 -12.53 17.83 -17.02
C THR A 143 -11.23 18.42 -16.51
N GLY A 144 -10.77 18.01 -15.32
CA GLY A 144 -9.65 18.65 -14.62
C GLY A 144 -10.00 19.99 -13.99
N ASN A 145 -11.26 20.43 -14.04
CA ASN A 145 -11.67 21.71 -13.49
C ASN A 145 -11.74 21.67 -11.97
N ILE A 146 -11.28 22.73 -11.32
CA ILE A 146 -11.48 22.96 -9.89
C ILE A 146 -12.93 23.39 -9.69
N VAL A 147 -13.70 22.62 -8.92
CA VAL A 147 -15.11 22.90 -8.62
C VAL A 147 -15.30 23.50 -7.23
N PHE A 148 -14.32 23.28 -6.35
CA PHE A 148 -14.28 23.78 -4.97
C PHE A 148 -12.85 24.13 -4.60
N LEU A 149 -12.66 25.24 -3.88
CA LEU A 149 -11.41 25.62 -3.25
C LEU A 149 -11.68 26.24 -1.88
N ARG A 150 -10.92 25.80 -0.89
CA ARG A 150 -10.67 26.50 0.37
C ARG A 150 -9.17 26.65 0.50
N GLU A 151 -8.66 27.86 0.64
CA GLU A 151 -7.23 28.08 0.81
C GLU A 151 -6.74 27.65 2.22
N PRO A 152 -5.44 27.39 2.40
CA PRO A 152 -4.89 27.07 3.71
C PRO A 152 -5.10 28.20 4.72
N GLY A 153 -5.46 27.85 5.96
CA GLY A 153 -5.64 28.79 7.07
C GLY A 153 -6.91 29.63 7.03
N THR A 154 -7.75 29.49 5.99
CA THR A 154 -8.99 30.27 5.83
C THR A 154 -10.24 29.41 6.04
N LYS A 155 -11.37 30.08 6.31
CA LYS A 155 -12.71 29.46 6.29
C LYS A 155 -13.50 29.82 5.02
N ASP A 156 -12.95 30.70 4.19
CA ASP A 156 -13.60 31.17 2.98
C ASP A 156 -13.52 30.09 1.91
N ILE A 157 -14.66 29.85 1.27
CA ILE A 157 -14.84 28.78 0.30
C ILE A 157 -15.28 29.40 -1.01
N THR A 158 -14.60 29.01 -2.08
CA THR A 158 -14.99 29.30 -3.44
C THR A 158 -15.54 28.04 -4.09
N ILE A 159 -16.76 28.11 -4.60
CA ILE A 159 -17.40 27.03 -5.38
C ILE A 159 -17.69 27.60 -6.76
N TRP A 160 -17.07 27.04 -7.79
CA TRP A 160 -17.25 27.52 -9.17
C TRP A 160 -18.50 26.93 -9.82
N ASP A 161 -18.90 25.73 -9.44
CA ASP A 161 -20.13 25.11 -9.93
C ASP A 161 -20.84 24.33 -8.81
N GLN A 162 -21.86 24.96 -8.24
CA GLN A 162 -22.67 24.39 -7.18
C GLN A 162 -23.54 23.21 -7.64
N SER A 163 -23.78 23.06 -8.95
CA SER A 163 -24.60 21.96 -9.47
C SER A 163 -23.85 20.63 -9.51
N ILE A 164 -22.51 20.67 -9.58
CA ILE A 164 -21.66 19.48 -9.67
C ILE A 164 -20.78 19.26 -8.43
N CYS A 165 -20.49 20.30 -7.64
CA CYS A 165 -19.68 20.18 -6.42
C CYS A 165 -20.28 19.14 -5.45
N PRO A 166 -19.47 18.17 -4.95
CA PRO A 166 -19.98 17.01 -4.20
C PRO A 166 -20.56 17.30 -2.80
#